data_AF-A0A953GZX0-F1
#
_entry.id   AF-A0A953GZX0-F1
#
_cell.length_a   1.000
_cell.length_b   1.000
_cell.length_c   1.000
_cell.angle_alpha   90.00
_cell.angle_beta   90.00
_cell.angle_gamma   90.00
#
_symmetry.space_group_name_H-M   'P 1'
#
loop_
_entity.id
_entity.type
_entity.pdbx_description
1 polymer ?
#
loop_
_entity_poly.entity_id
_entity_poly.type
_entity_poly.pdbx_seq_one_letter_code
_entity_poly.pdbx_strand_id
1 'polypeptide(L)'
;MSLGVRIKIDADSGVLPALAKLALERDDKTALLDEIGINLTENARLRFGDQLSPNGQQWKPSLRAKLQGGETLRDTGRLMASITHRVAGDSVEYGTNVDYAPYLHFGADIKAVDGAYLTFKIPGGGWVSKKSVTLPPRPFLGLSTEDEETVISIIGSFLKVQRATQ
;
A
#
# COMPACT_ATOMS: atom_id res chain seq x y z
N MET A 1 3.53 -6.57 13.88
CA MET A 1 4.28 -5.63 13.01
C MET A 1 3.28 -5.02 12.04
N SER A 2 3.24 -3.71 11.89
CA SER A 2 2.43 -3.03 10.87
C SER A 2 3.29 -2.68 9.66
N LEU A 3 2.75 -2.87 8.45
CA LEU A 3 3.40 -2.44 7.20
C LEU A 3 2.79 -1.11 6.76
N GLY A 4 3.60 -0.08 6.57
CA GLY A 4 3.10 1.21 6.08
C GLY A 4 4.16 1.99 5.33
N VAL A 5 3.70 2.85 4.43
CA VAL A 5 4.50 3.88 3.77
C VAL A 5 4.20 5.19 4.48
N ARG A 6 5.26 5.86 4.95
CA ARG A 6 5.17 7.21 5.52
C ARG A 6 5.54 8.21 4.44
N ILE A 7 4.63 9.10 4.11
CA ILE A 7 4.90 10.27 3.28
C ILE A 7 5.04 11.45 4.22
N LYS A 8 6.28 11.91 4.39
CA LYS A 8 6.55 13.16 5.09
C LYS A 8 6.45 14.31 4.12
N ILE A 9 5.91 15.45 4.56
CA ILE A 9 6.17 16.73 3.94
C ILE A 9 7.56 17.20 4.41
N ASP A 10 8.63 16.64 3.84
CA ASP A 10 10.00 17.17 3.95
C ASP A 10 10.36 18.00 2.71
N ALA A 11 10.96 19.17 2.85
CA ALA A 11 11.22 20.11 1.73
C ALA A 11 12.05 19.53 0.56
N ASP A 12 12.70 18.38 0.77
CA ASP A 12 13.66 17.74 -0.15
C ASP A 12 13.11 16.58 -0.99
N SER A 13 11.89 16.08 -0.74
CA SER A 13 11.27 15.10 -1.66
C SER A 13 10.55 15.87 -2.77
N GLY A 14 10.84 15.59 -4.04
CA GLY A 14 10.55 16.46 -5.21
C GLY A 14 9.10 16.94 -5.42
N VAL A 15 8.12 16.44 -4.67
CA VAL A 15 6.72 16.88 -4.65
C VAL A 15 6.47 18.04 -3.66
N LEU A 16 7.40 18.27 -2.73
CA LEU A 16 7.21 19.01 -1.49
C LEU A 16 7.83 20.42 -1.39
N PRO A 17 8.75 20.90 -2.27
CA PRO A 17 9.22 22.29 -2.19
C PRO A 17 8.07 23.32 -2.27
N ALA A 18 6.98 22.96 -2.96
CA ALA A 18 5.75 23.76 -3.01
C ALA A 18 4.98 23.74 -1.68
N LEU A 19 4.95 22.60 -0.97
CA LEU A 19 4.29 22.42 0.33
C LEU A 19 5.07 22.98 1.52
N ALA A 20 6.41 22.92 1.50
CA ALA A 20 7.25 23.49 2.55
C ALA A 20 7.23 25.03 2.55
N LYS A 21 6.95 25.66 1.39
CA LYS A 21 6.80 27.12 1.25
C LYS A 21 5.42 27.64 1.66
N LEU A 22 4.51 26.75 2.00
CA LEU A 22 3.14 27.06 2.32
C LEU A 22 3.02 27.37 3.81
N ALA A 23 2.80 28.64 4.14
CA ALA A 23 2.46 29.11 5.49
C ALA A 23 1.00 28.73 5.85
N LEU A 24 0.65 27.45 5.65
CA LEU A 24 -0.65 26.90 6.00
C LEU A 24 -0.79 26.83 7.52
N GLU A 25 -1.98 27.18 8.01
CA GLU A 25 -2.34 26.91 9.39
C GLU A 25 -2.40 25.41 9.65
N ARG A 26 -2.30 25.01 10.91
CA ARG A 26 -2.22 23.60 11.30
C ARG A 26 -3.43 22.79 10.83
N ASP A 27 -4.62 23.38 10.88
CA ASP A 27 -5.86 22.71 10.51
C ASP A 27 -5.96 22.49 9.00
N ASP A 28 -5.51 23.47 8.21
CA ASP A 28 -5.41 23.36 6.75
C ASP A 28 -4.46 22.24 6.31
N LYS A 29 -3.28 22.16 6.95
CA LYS A 29 -2.32 21.08 6.69
C LYS A 29 -2.91 19.71 7.01
N THR A 30 -3.67 19.62 8.09
CA THR A 30 -4.31 18.37 8.52
C THR A 30 -5.35 17.94 7.50
N ALA A 31 -6.20 18.86 7.02
CA ALA A 31 -7.20 18.58 5.99
C ALA A 31 -6.55 18.13 4.67
N LEU A 32 -5.50 18.83 4.23
CA LEU A 32 -4.76 18.48 3.03
C LEU A 32 -4.12 17.09 3.12
N LEU A 33 -3.45 16.80 4.24
CA LEU A 33 -2.83 15.49 4.47
C LEU A 33 -3.86 14.36 4.57
N ASP A 34 -5.04 14.65 5.11
CA ASP A 34 -6.14 13.69 5.17
C ASP A 34 -6.66 13.36 3.77
N GLU A 35 -6.88 14.36 2.93
CA GLU A 35 -7.32 14.16 1.53
C GLU A 35 -6.31 13.34 0.71
N ILE A 36 -5.01 13.64 0.87
CA ILE A 36 -3.93 12.83 0.28
C ILE A 36 -3.99 11.39 0.80
N GLY A 37 -4.16 11.20 2.11
CA GLY A 37 -4.24 9.88 2.73
C GLY A 37 -5.43 9.04 2.25
N ILE A 38 -6.59 9.68 2.06
CA ILE A 38 -7.80 9.07 1.48
C ILE A 38 -7.48 8.57 0.08
N ASN A 39 -6.93 9.42 -0.78
CA ASN A 39 -6.65 9.05 -2.17
C ASN A 39 -5.66 7.89 -2.28
N LEU A 40 -4.56 7.94 -1.53
CA LEU A 40 -3.56 6.86 -1.51
C LEU A 40 -4.12 5.54 -0.99
N THR A 41 -5.00 5.60 0.02
CA THR A 41 -5.69 4.42 0.56
C THR A 41 -6.59 3.80 -0.50
N GLU A 42 -7.38 4.61 -1.21
CA GLU A 42 -8.28 4.12 -2.27
C GLU A 42 -7.50 3.56 -3.46
N ASN A 43 -6.46 4.25 -3.93
CA ASN A 43 -5.61 3.74 -5.02
C ASN A 43 -4.92 2.43 -4.63
N ALA A 44 -4.45 2.30 -3.38
CA ALA A 44 -3.89 1.05 -2.88
C ALA A 44 -4.93 -0.08 -2.83
N ARG A 45 -6.23 0.22 -2.59
CA ARG A 45 -7.31 -0.77 -2.64
C ARG A 45 -7.67 -1.14 -4.08
N LEU A 46 -7.73 -0.19 -5.01
CA LEU A 46 -8.02 -0.43 -6.42
C LEU A 46 -7.04 -1.42 -7.05
N ARG A 47 -5.75 -1.31 -6.71
CA ARG A 47 -4.70 -2.26 -7.10
C ARG A 47 -5.04 -3.73 -6.84
N PHE A 48 -5.81 -4.03 -5.79
CA PHE A 48 -6.25 -5.40 -5.51
C PHE A 48 -7.27 -5.90 -6.53
N GLY A 49 -8.19 -5.05 -6.99
CA GLY A 49 -9.10 -5.39 -8.07
C GLY A 49 -8.38 -5.49 -9.42
N ASP A 50 -7.52 -4.51 -9.70
CA ASP A 50 -6.80 -4.43 -10.98
C ASP A 50 -5.68 -5.47 -11.11
N GLN A 51 -5.28 -6.08 -9.99
CA GLN A 51 -4.16 -7.03 -9.91
C GLN A 51 -2.82 -6.39 -10.33
N LEU A 52 -2.65 -5.10 -10.06
CA LEU A 52 -1.48 -4.31 -10.42
C LEU A 52 -0.70 -3.85 -9.20
N SER A 53 0.60 -3.76 -9.36
CA SER A 53 1.49 -3.09 -8.41
C SER A 53 1.55 -1.57 -8.67
N PRO A 54 2.11 -0.75 -7.75
CA PRO A 54 2.19 0.70 -7.91
C PRO A 54 2.90 1.17 -9.19
N ASN A 55 3.80 0.37 -9.75
CA ASN A 55 4.48 0.69 -11.01
C ASN A 55 3.72 0.17 -12.26
N GLY A 56 2.47 -0.26 -12.11
CA GLY A 56 1.64 -0.79 -13.18
C GLY A 56 1.95 -2.24 -13.59
N GLN A 57 2.88 -2.94 -12.91
CA GLN A 57 3.16 -4.33 -13.24
C GLN A 57 2.10 -5.27 -12.66
N GLN A 58 1.59 -6.20 -13.48
CA GLN A 58 0.65 -7.20 -13.03
C GLN A 58 1.27 -8.18 -12.02
N TRP A 59 0.57 -8.45 -10.93
CA TRP A 59 1.05 -9.39 -9.92
C TRP A 59 1.11 -10.81 -10.47
N LYS A 60 2.17 -11.53 -10.10
CA LYS A 60 2.27 -12.96 -10.40
C LYS A 60 1.11 -13.72 -9.71
N PRO A 61 0.25 -14.43 -10.46
CA PRO A 61 -0.92 -15.05 -9.89
C PRO A 61 -0.54 -16.08 -8.81
N SER A 62 -1.25 -16.04 -7.68
CA SER A 62 -1.07 -17.02 -6.60
C SER A 62 -1.52 -18.42 -7.04
N LEU A 63 -0.95 -19.46 -6.43
CA LEU A 63 -1.38 -20.84 -6.72
C LEU A 63 -2.86 -21.05 -6.39
N ARG A 64 -3.35 -20.43 -5.30
CA ARG A 64 -4.78 -20.42 -4.93
C ARG A 64 -5.63 -19.84 -6.06
N ALA A 65 -5.32 -18.64 -6.54
CA ALA A 65 -6.03 -17.99 -7.64
C ALA A 65 -6.03 -18.84 -8.92
N LYS A 66 -4.92 -19.52 -9.22
CA LYS A 66 -4.83 -20.43 -10.39
C LYS A 66 -5.68 -21.70 -10.26
N LEU A 67 -5.77 -22.29 -9.07
CA LEU A 67 -6.43 -23.59 -8.86
C LEU A 67 -7.91 -23.48 -8.47
N GLN A 68 -8.28 -22.44 -7.73
CA GLN A 68 -9.65 -22.23 -7.23
C GLN A 68 -10.36 -21.06 -7.93
N GLY A 69 -9.65 -20.29 -8.75
CA GLY A 69 -10.15 -19.02 -9.28
C GLY A 69 -10.03 -17.86 -8.29
N GLY A 70 -10.46 -16.68 -8.73
CA GLY A 70 -10.41 -15.44 -7.97
C GLY A 70 -9.08 -14.70 -8.06
N GLU A 71 -8.86 -13.76 -7.14
CA GLU A 71 -7.84 -12.72 -7.25
C GLU A 71 -6.60 -12.97 -6.36
N THR A 72 -5.43 -12.60 -6.85
CA THR A 72 -4.20 -12.65 -6.05
C THR A 72 -4.21 -11.55 -5.01
N LEU A 73 -3.69 -11.86 -3.80
CA LEU A 73 -3.75 -11.02 -2.60
C LEU A 73 -5.16 -10.75 -2.04
N ARG A 74 -6.21 -11.29 -2.68
CA ARG A 74 -7.60 -11.17 -2.22
C ARG A 74 -8.26 -12.55 -2.13
N ASP A 75 -8.43 -13.01 -0.90
CA ASP A 75 -9.22 -14.21 -0.57
C ASP A 75 -10.51 -13.78 0.14
N THR A 76 -10.40 -13.42 1.42
CA THR A 76 -11.51 -12.81 2.19
C THR A 76 -11.62 -11.29 2.02
N GLY A 77 -10.63 -10.66 1.39
CA GLY A 77 -10.53 -9.19 1.30
C GLY A 77 -9.97 -8.50 2.55
N ARG A 78 -9.63 -9.23 3.62
CA ARG A 78 -9.10 -8.65 4.88
C ARG A 78 -7.91 -7.72 4.67
N LEU A 79 -6.94 -8.12 3.85
CA LEU A 79 -5.73 -7.31 3.62
C LEU A 79 -6.10 -5.97 2.97
N MET A 80 -6.88 -6.00 1.89
CA MET A 80 -7.37 -4.80 1.19
C MET A 80 -8.17 -3.88 2.14
N ALA A 81 -9.13 -4.45 2.88
CA ALA A 81 -9.99 -3.71 3.80
C ALA A 81 -9.23 -3.10 5.00
N SER A 82 -8.09 -3.70 5.38
CA SER A 82 -7.26 -3.20 6.48
C SER A 82 -6.36 -2.03 6.11
N ILE A 83 -6.28 -1.65 4.83
CA ILE A 83 -5.48 -0.51 4.41
C ILE A 83 -6.19 0.77 4.86
N THR A 84 -5.45 1.61 5.58
CA THR A 84 -5.93 2.88 6.14
C THR A 84 -4.79 3.89 6.16
N HIS A 85 -5.13 5.17 6.30
CA HIS A 85 -4.16 6.22 6.58
C HIS A 85 -4.34 6.83 7.97
N ARG A 86 -3.34 7.59 8.40
CA ARG A 86 -3.36 8.48 9.56
C ARG A 86 -2.48 9.68 9.30
N VAL A 87 -2.95 10.85 9.72
CA VAL A 87 -2.14 12.08 9.74
C VAL A 87 -1.34 12.13 11.04
N ALA A 88 -0.06 12.44 10.95
CA ALA A 88 0.87 12.53 12.08
C ALA A 88 1.80 13.74 11.91
N GLY A 89 1.45 14.85 12.57
CA GLY A 89 2.17 16.12 12.41
C GLY A 89 2.09 16.61 10.97
N ASP A 90 3.24 16.91 10.37
CA ASP A 90 3.36 17.30 8.95
C ASP A 90 3.56 16.09 8.00
N SER A 91 2.99 14.94 8.35
CA SER A 91 3.11 13.71 7.53
C SER A 91 1.82 12.92 7.50
N VAL A 92 1.65 12.15 6.43
CA VAL A 92 0.59 11.15 6.31
C VAL A 92 1.24 9.78 6.18
N GLU A 93 0.75 8.83 6.98
CA GLU A 93 1.13 7.44 6.90
C GLU A 93 -0.05 6.64 6.37
N TYR A 94 0.16 5.80 5.37
CA TYR A 94 -0.85 4.86 4.91
C TYR A 94 -0.29 3.44 4.84
N GLY A 95 -1.10 2.46 5.22
CA GLY A 95 -0.62 1.09 5.43
C GLY A 95 -1.66 0.19 6.07
N THR A 96 -1.19 -0.94 6.58
CA THR A 96 -2.00 -2.00 7.20
C THR A 96 -1.34 -2.52 8.47
N ASN A 97 -2.17 -2.95 9.43
CA ASN A 97 -1.73 -3.64 10.64
C ASN A 97 -1.71 -5.17 10.48
N VAL A 98 -2.00 -5.69 9.29
CA VAL A 98 -1.99 -7.13 9.00
C VAL A 98 -0.56 -7.65 9.03
N ASP A 99 -0.33 -8.66 9.87
CA ASP A 99 0.97 -9.24 10.18
C ASP A 99 1.62 -9.94 8.99
N TYR A 100 0.83 -10.58 8.13
CA TYR A 100 1.34 -11.26 6.93
C TYR A 100 1.61 -10.31 5.75
N ALA A 101 1.23 -9.04 5.87
CA ALA A 101 1.36 -8.04 4.80
C ALA A 101 2.81 -7.84 4.30
N PRO A 102 3.84 -7.74 5.16
CA PRO A 102 5.23 -7.58 4.72
C PRO A 102 5.70 -8.72 3.81
N TYR A 103 5.37 -9.97 4.14
CA TYR A 103 5.79 -11.13 3.35
C TYR A 103 5.15 -11.13 1.97
N LEU A 104 3.89 -10.69 1.87
CA LEU A 104 3.20 -10.56 0.59
C LEU A 104 3.76 -9.40 -0.25
N HIS A 105 4.06 -8.27 0.40
CA HIS A 105 4.55 -7.07 -0.25
C HIS A 105 5.97 -7.26 -0.80
N PHE A 106 6.92 -7.60 0.08
CA PHE A 106 8.34 -7.72 -0.26
C PHE A 106 8.73 -9.10 -0.79
N GLY A 107 7.83 -10.08 -0.69
CA GLY A 107 8.19 -11.48 -0.85
C GLY A 107 8.83 -12.04 0.41
N ALA A 108 9.03 -13.35 0.45
CA ALA A 108 9.66 -14.03 1.58
C ALA A 108 10.18 -15.40 1.20
N ASP A 109 11.28 -15.81 1.83
CA ASP A 109 11.73 -17.20 1.85
C ASP A 109 11.36 -17.83 3.20
N ILE A 110 10.32 -18.66 3.18
CA ILE A 110 9.80 -19.33 4.37
C ILE A 110 10.49 -20.69 4.51
N LYS A 111 11.11 -20.95 5.67
CA LYS A 111 11.82 -22.20 5.97
C LYS A 111 11.23 -22.87 7.20
N ALA A 112 11.37 -24.19 7.27
CA ALA A 112 11.01 -24.94 8.48
C ALA A 112 11.95 -24.55 9.63
N VAL A 113 11.38 -24.28 10.81
CA VAL A 113 12.15 -23.84 12.00
C VAL A 113 12.38 -25.03 12.93
N ASP A 114 11.31 -25.65 13.43
CA ASP A 114 11.39 -26.71 14.44
C ASP A 114 11.37 -28.14 13.85
N GLY A 115 11.33 -28.27 12.53
CA GLY A 115 11.22 -29.56 11.84
C GLY A 115 11.98 -29.59 10.52
N ALA A 116 12.12 -30.78 9.94
CA ALA A 116 12.83 -30.96 8.67
C ALA A 116 12.08 -30.38 7.46
N TYR A 117 10.76 -30.23 7.56
CA TYR A 117 9.89 -29.79 6.47
C TYR A 117 8.74 -28.91 6.97
N LEU A 118 8.35 -27.96 6.14
CA LEU A 118 7.05 -27.30 6.16
C LEU A 118 6.02 -28.26 5.57
N THR A 119 4.94 -28.52 6.32
CA THR A 119 3.85 -29.38 5.86
C THR A 119 2.57 -28.59 5.76
N PHE A 120 1.99 -28.53 4.57
CA PHE A 120 0.77 -27.77 4.28
C PHE A 120 -0.05 -28.44 3.17
N LYS A 121 -1.33 -28.10 3.07
CA LYS A 121 -2.24 -28.63 2.06
C LYS A 121 -2.34 -27.69 0.87
N ILE A 122 -2.26 -28.24 -0.34
CA ILE A 122 -2.49 -27.46 -1.57
C ILE A 122 -3.98 -27.51 -1.91
N PRO A 123 -4.61 -26.37 -2.25
CA PRO A 123 -5.95 -26.34 -2.82
C PRO A 123 -6.12 -27.29 -4.01
N GLY A 124 -7.12 -28.17 -3.99
CA GLY A 124 -7.33 -29.16 -5.06
C GLY A 124 -6.26 -30.27 -5.14
N GLY A 125 -5.30 -30.28 -4.21
CA GLY A 125 -4.27 -31.30 -4.08
C GLY A 125 -4.24 -31.96 -2.70
N GLY A 126 -3.20 -32.75 -2.47
CA GLY A 126 -2.93 -33.39 -1.19
C GLY A 126 -2.04 -32.57 -0.25
N TRP A 127 -1.61 -33.22 0.82
CA TRP A 127 -0.56 -32.71 1.70
C TRP A 127 0.79 -32.72 1.00
N VAL A 128 1.57 -31.66 1.17
CA VAL A 128 2.94 -31.56 0.66
C VAL A 128 3.91 -31.20 1.78
N SER A 129 5.14 -31.67 1.64
CA SER A 129 6.25 -31.37 2.55
C SER A 129 7.41 -30.72 1.78
N LYS A 130 7.85 -29.54 2.21
CA LYS A 130 8.94 -28.77 1.56
C LYS A 130 9.91 -28.21 2.59
N LYS A 131 11.21 -28.18 2.26
CA LYS A 131 12.22 -27.57 3.15
C LYS A 131 12.09 -26.05 3.21
N SER A 132 11.75 -25.43 2.08
CA SER A 132 11.45 -24.00 1.99
C SER A 132 10.40 -23.71 0.94
N VAL A 133 9.77 -22.54 1.05
CA VAL A 133 8.85 -21.96 0.07
C VAL A 133 9.26 -20.52 -0.19
N THR A 134 9.46 -20.18 -1.45
CA THR A 134 9.72 -18.81 -1.90
C THR A 134 8.43 -18.16 -2.36
N LEU A 135 8.08 -17.05 -1.72
CA LEU A 135 6.96 -16.20 -2.06
C LEU A 135 7.46 -15.00 -2.87
N PRO A 136 7.01 -14.80 -4.12
CA PRO A 136 7.43 -13.66 -4.92
C PRO A 136 6.81 -12.35 -4.37
N PRO A 137 7.53 -11.22 -4.51
CA PRO A 137 7.02 -9.91 -4.12
C PRO A 137 5.77 -9.53 -4.91
N ARG A 138 4.82 -8.91 -4.24
CA ARG A 138 3.62 -8.31 -4.83
C ARG A 138 3.38 -6.98 -4.13
N PRO A 139 4.13 -5.93 -4.50
CA PRO A 139 3.97 -4.62 -3.88
C PRO A 139 2.57 -4.10 -4.14
N PHE A 140 1.89 -3.67 -3.09
CA PHE A 140 0.55 -3.05 -3.14
C PHE A 140 0.54 -1.64 -2.51
N LEU A 141 1.50 -1.36 -1.61
CA LEU A 141 1.79 -0.01 -1.14
C LEU A 141 2.93 0.57 -1.98
N GLY A 142 2.95 1.88 -2.14
CA GLY A 142 3.90 2.60 -2.97
C GLY A 142 3.19 3.72 -3.72
N LEU A 143 3.98 4.70 -4.13
CA LEU A 143 3.53 5.81 -4.97
C LEU A 143 3.68 5.40 -6.43
N SER A 144 2.58 5.40 -7.16
CA SER A 144 2.58 5.36 -8.63
C SER A 144 2.81 6.76 -9.19
N THR A 145 3.13 6.84 -10.48
CA THR A 145 3.15 8.14 -11.19
C THR A 145 1.79 8.84 -11.13
N GLU A 146 0.69 8.08 -11.23
CA GLU A 146 -0.67 8.61 -11.11
C GLU A 146 -0.98 9.12 -9.68
N ASP A 147 -0.47 8.44 -8.65
CA ASP A 147 -0.59 8.92 -7.27
C ASP A 147 0.14 10.26 -7.12
N GLU A 148 1.35 10.38 -7.66
CA GLU A 148 2.14 11.62 -7.60
C GLU A 148 1.41 12.78 -8.28
N GLU A 149 0.86 12.56 -9.47
CA GLU A 149 0.05 13.55 -10.19
C GLU A 149 -1.19 13.95 -9.41
N THR A 150 -1.87 12.97 -8.79
CA THR A 150 -3.07 13.21 -7.99
C THR A 150 -2.74 14.01 -6.73
N VAL A 151 -1.65 13.67 -6.04
CA VAL A 151 -1.16 14.43 -4.89
C VAL A 151 -0.85 15.87 -5.29
N ILE A 152 -0.14 16.09 -6.40
CA ILE A 152 0.16 17.43 -6.93
C ILE A 152 -1.14 18.19 -7.23
N SER A 153 -2.14 17.52 -7.81
CA SER A 153 -3.45 18.12 -8.13
C SER A 153 -4.24 18.53 -6.88
N ILE A 154 -4.26 17.69 -5.84
CA ILE A 154 -4.89 17.99 -4.55
C ILE A 154 -4.25 19.23 -3.93
N ILE A 155 -2.92 19.27 -3.88
CA ILE A 155 -2.16 20.43 -3.37
C ILE A 155 -2.49 21.70 -4.16
N GLY A 156 -2.49 21.60 -5.51
CA GLY A 156 -2.80 22.72 -6.38
C GLY A 156 -4.23 23.25 -6.23
N SER A 157 -5.18 22.36 -5.98
CA SER A 157 -6.58 22.71 -5.76
C SER A 157 -6.77 23.40 -4.41
N PHE A 158 -6.16 22.86 -3.35
CA PHE A 158 -6.19 23.43 -2.02
C PHE A 158 -5.63 24.87 -1.99
N LEU A 159 -4.54 25.10 -2.71
CA LEU A 159 -3.93 26.43 -2.89
C LEU A 159 -4.86 27.47 -3.53
N LYS A 160 -5.67 27.05 -4.51
CA LYS A 160 -6.61 27.97 -5.19
C LYS A 160 -7.74 28.38 -4.25
N VAL A 161 -8.24 27.46 -3.43
CA VAL A 161 -9.32 27.73 -2.47
C VAL A 161 -8.90 28.76 -1.42
N GLN A 162 -7.68 28.66 -0.88
CA GLN A 162 -7.20 29.64 0.09
C GLN A 162 -7.08 31.05 -0.47
N ARG A 163 -6.60 31.19 -1.72
CA ARG A 163 -6.49 32.48 -2.39
C ARG A 163 -7.84 33.13 -2.72
N ALA A 164 -8.92 32.35 -2.75
CA ALA A 164 -10.28 32.87 -2.99
C ALA A 164 -10.98 33.33 -1.71
N THR A 165 -10.42 33.00 -0.53
CA THR A 165 -11.02 33.29 0.78
C THR A 165 -10.33 34.47 1.48
N GLN A 166 -9.19 34.95 0.94
CA GLN A 166 -8.54 36.22 1.29
C GLN A 166 -8.96 37.32 0.32
#